data_AF-A0A9E4YAY3-F1
#
_entry.id   AF-A0A9E4YAY3-F1
#
_cell.length_a   1.000
_cell.length_b   1.000
_cell.length_c   1.000
_cell.angle_alpha   90.00
_cell.angle_beta   90.00
_cell.angle_gamma   90.00
#
_symmetry.space_group_name_H-M   'P 1'
#
loop_
_entity.id
_entity.type
_entity.pdbx_description
1 polymer ?
#
loop_
_entity_poly.entity_id
_entity_poly.type
_entity_poly.pdbx_seq_one_letter_code
_entity_poly.pdbx_strand_id
1 'polypeptide(L)'
;MLAYDKQAALRHVKKADPTLAGVIEAAGPFDIEPRGGAFKSLGRAVFFQQLAGAAARAIMGRVLATLETDEERWYEPARFLQATDEELRAAGLSRQKIRYLRDLCEKFGSGELSEDEFDDLDD
;
A
#
# COMPACT_ATOMS: atom_id res chain seq x y z
N MET A 1 -10.31 -10.31 3.79
CA MET A 1 -10.43 -11.57 3.02
C MET A 1 -10.67 -11.19 1.57
N LEU A 2 -10.19 -11.94 0.58
CA LEU A 2 -10.50 -11.60 -0.83
C LEU A 2 -12.01 -11.74 -1.07
N ALA A 3 -12.56 -10.88 -1.93
CA ALA A 3 -13.98 -10.91 -2.32
C ALA A 3 -14.37 -12.14 -3.16
N TYR A 4 -13.41 -13.00 -3.52
CA TYR A 4 -13.61 -14.17 -4.37
C TYR A 4 -12.92 -15.42 -3.82
N ASP A 5 -13.42 -16.59 -4.24
CA ASP A 5 -12.79 -17.89 -3.99
C ASP A 5 -11.51 -18.04 -4.81
N LYS A 6 -10.35 -18.01 -4.13
CA LYS A 6 -9.01 -18.19 -4.71
C LYS A 6 -8.92 -19.44 -5.59
N GLN A 7 -9.48 -20.57 -5.14
CA GLN A 7 -9.37 -21.84 -5.84
C GLN A 7 -10.26 -21.86 -7.09
N ALA A 8 -11.46 -21.28 -7.00
CA ALA A 8 -12.32 -21.12 -8.17
C ALA A 8 -11.67 -20.22 -9.24
N ALA A 9 -11.07 -19.09 -8.84
CA ALA A 9 -10.36 -18.19 -9.74
C ALA A 9 -9.18 -18.88 -10.44
N LEU A 10 -8.34 -19.59 -9.69
CA LEU A 10 -7.20 -20.35 -10.26
C LEU A 10 -7.66 -21.40 -11.27
N ARG A 11 -8.71 -22.17 -10.96
CA ARG A 11 -9.26 -23.17 -11.89
C ARG A 11 -9.79 -22.50 -13.17
N HIS A 12 -10.45 -21.35 -13.03
CA HIS A 12 -10.98 -20.61 -14.17
C HIS A 12 -9.86 -20.16 -15.11
N VAL A 13 -8.83 -19.49 -14.59
CA VAL A 13 -7.70 -18.98 -15.41
C VAL A 13 -6.95 -20.13 -16.09
N LYS A 14 -6.66 -21.21 -15.35
CA LYS A 14 -5.99 -22.40 -15.92
C LYS A 14 -6.77 -23.04 -17.07
N LYS A 15 -8.11 -23.07 -16.97
CA LYS A 15 -8.97 -23.62 -18.02
C LYS A 15 -9.07 -22.69 -19.24
N ALA A 16 -9.07 -21.37 -19.00
CA ALA A 16 -9.24 -20.38 -20.05
C ALA A 16 -7.96 -20.16 -20.88
N ASP A 17 -6.78 -20.25 -20.26
CA ASP A 17 -5.50 -19.98 -20.91
C ASP A 17 -4.42 -21.01 -20.51
N PRO A 18 -4.05 -21.94 -21.42
CA PRO A 18 -3.00 -22.94 -21.18
C PRO A 18 -1.61 -22.34 -20.93
N THR A 19 -1.31 -21.16 -21.48
CA THR A 19 -0.02 -20.48 -21.26
C THR A 19 0.04 -19.99 -19.82
N LEU A 20 -1.01 -19.31 -19.35
CA LEU A 20 -1.10 -18.89 -17.96
C LEU A 20 -1.20 -20.09 -17.01
N ALA A 21 -1.79 -21.20 -17.44
CA ALA A 21 -1.81 -22.42 -16.64
C ALA A 21 -0.39 -22.91 -16.32
N GLY A 22 0.50 -22.95 -17.33
CA GLY A 22 1.90 -23.30 -17.13
C GLY A 22 2.64 -22.33 -16.21
N VAL A 23 2.36 -21.02 -16.30
CA VAL A 23 2.94 -20.01 -15.40
C VAL A 23 2.47 -20.22 -13.96
N ILE A 24 1.19 -20.44 -13.73
CA ILE A 24 0.63 -20.66 -12.38
C ILE A 24 1.23 -21.92 -11.75
N GLU A 25 1.41 -22.99 -12.54
CA GLU A 25 2.02 -24.23 -12.07
C GLU A 25 3.50 -24.07 -11.70
N ALA A 26 4.24 -23.29 -12.50
CA ALA A 26 5.64 -22.98 -12.20
C ALA A 26 5.81 -22.02 -11.00
N ALA A 27 4.88 -21.08 -10.81
CA ALA A 27 4.92 -20.12 -9.71
C ALA A 27 4.63 -20.76 -8.34
N GLY A 28 3.82 -21.83 -8.30
CA GLY A 28 3.48 -22.54 -7.08
C GLY A 28 2.20 -22.00 -6.40
N PRO A 29 2.04 -22.22 -5.07
CA PRO A 29 0.83 -21.83 -4.35
C PRO A 29 0.54 -20.33 -4.41
N PHE A 30 -0.73 -19.97 -4.58
CA PHE A 30 -1.18 -18.58 -4.49
C PHE A 30 -1.41 -18.18 -3.04
N ASP A 31 -0.47 -17.43 -2.47
CA ASP A 31 -0.40 -17.05 -1.05
C ASP A 31 -0.57 -15.53 -0.81
N ILE A 32 -0.99 -14.79 -1.84
CA ILE A 32 -1.27 -13.36 -1.68
C ILE A 32 -2.48 -13.20 -0.75
N GLU A 33 -2.26 -12.45 0.32
CA GLU A 33 -3.31 -12.00 1.23
C GLU A 33 -3.59 -10.51 1.03
N PRO A 34 -4.87 -10.09 1.14
CA PRO A 34 -5.21 -8.69 1.21
C PRO A 34 -4.47 -8.04 2.37
N ARG A 35 -3.88 -6.89 2.12
CA ARG A 35 -3.35 -6.04 3.20
C ARG A 35 -4.49 -5.15 3.69
N GLY A 36 -4.59 -4.98 5.01
CA GLY A 36 -5.70 -4.24 5.60
C GLY A 36 -5.68 -2.75 5.24
N GLY A 37 -6.85 -2.12 5.27
CA GLY A 37 -7.10 -0.68 5.22
C GLY A 37 -6.71 0.02 3.90
N ALA A 38 -7.63 0.80 3.36
CA ALA A 38 -7.42 1.71 2.24
C ALA A 38 -6.27 2.69 2.53
N PHE A 39 -6.22 3.30 3.72
CA PHE A 39 -5.15 4.24 4.06
C PHE A 39 -3.76 3.60 3.97
N LYS A 40 -3.60 2.44 4.61
CA LYS A 40 -2.32 1.71 4.64
C LYS A 40 -1.92 1.23 3.25
N SER A 41 -2.88 0.74 2.47
CA SER A 41 -2.66 0.25 1.12
C SER A 41 -2.23 1.38 0.17
N LEU A 42 -2.93 2.52 0.20
CA LEU A 42 -2.60 3.70 -0.60
C LEU A 42 -1.27 4.33 -0.20
N GLY A 43 -1.04 4.54 1.10
CA GLY A 43 0.22 5.09 1.61
C GLY A 43 1.41 4.21 1.21
N ARG A 44 1.28 2.89 1.37
CA ARG A 44 2.31 1.95 0.92
C ARG A 44 2.51 2.00 -0.59
N ALA A 45 1.45 2.08 -1.38
CA ALA A 45 1.57 2.22 -2.83
C ALA A 45 2.41 3.46 -3.18
N VAL A 46 2.18 4.60 -2.54
CA VAL A 46 2.96 5.82 -2.73
C VAL A 46 4.44 5.63 -2.36
N PHE A 47 4.75 4.96 -1.24
CA PHE A 47 6.13 4.62 -0.89
C PHE A 47 6.84 3.78 -1.97
N PHE A 48 6.15 2.79 -2.53
CA PHE A 48 6.71 1.79 -3.44
C PHE A 48 6.74 2.23 -4.91
N GLN A 49 6.03 3.31 -5.28
CA GLN A 49 6.04 3.85 -6.64
C GLN A 49 7.47 4.08 -7.16
N GLN A 50 7.73 3.58 -8.38
CA GLN A 50 8.97 3.76 -9.14
C GLN A 50 10.25 3.25 -8.43
N LEU A 51 10.11 2.33 -7.46
CA LEU A 51 11.22 1.78 -6.70
C LEU A 51 11.18 0.26 -6.63
N ALA A 52 12.36 -0.37 -6.60
CA ALA A 52 12.47 -1.76 -6.20
C ALA A 52 12.01 -1.94 -4.73
N GLY A 53 11.38 -3.08 -4.43
CA GLY A 53 10.75 -3.31 -3.12
C GLY A 53 11.70 -3.18 -1.93
N ALA A 54 12.98 -3.52 -2.08
CA ALA A 54 13.97 -3.35 -1.01
C ALA A 54 14.28 -1.87 -0.72
N ALA A 55 14.41 -1.04 -1.76
CA ALA A 55 14.64 0.40 -1.61
C ALA A 55 13.43 1.09 -1.00
N ALA A 56 12.22 0.73 -1.45
CA ALA A 56 10.98 1.26 -0.89
C ALA A 56 10.83 0.92 0.60
N ARG A 57 11.09 -0.34 1.01
CA ARG A 57 11.10 -0.75 2.42
C ARG A 57 12.10 0.04 3.25
N ALA A 58 13.32 0.25 2.74
CA ALA A 58 14.34 1.01 3.46
C ALA A 58 13.94 2.49 3.65
N ILE A 59 13.35 3.13 2.64
CA ILE A 59 12.84 4.50 2.76
C ILE A 59 11.68 4.57 3.74
N MET A 60 10.70 3.68 3.59
CA MET A 60 9.54 3.61 4.48
C MET A 60 10.01 3.45 5.93
N GLY A 61 10.90 2.49 6.24
CA GLY A 61 11.43 2.29 7.59
C GLY A 61 12.12 3.53 8.18
N ARG A 62 12.91 4.28 7.39
CA ARG A 62 13.51 5.53 7.87
C ARG A 62 12.46 6.61 8.14
N VAL A 63 11.46 6.75 7.28
CA VAL A 63 10.37 7.71 7.49
C VAL A 63 9.61 7.37 8.76
N LEU A 64 9.25 6.10 8.97
CA LEU A 64 8.58 5.66 10.21
C LEU A 64 9.40 5.98 11.46
N ALA A 65 10.72 5.74 11.40
CA ALA A 65 11.63 6.09 12.48
C ALA A 65 11.68 7.60 12.74
N THR A 66 11.71 8.43 11.69
CA THR A 66 11.63 9.89 11.80
C THR A 66 10.34 10.38 12.47
N LEU A 67 9.24 9.65 12.27
CA LEU A 67 7.94 9.98 12.87
C LEU A 67 7.69 9.29 14.21
N GLU A 68 8.69 8.56 14.73
CA GLU A 68 8.58 7.79 15.98
C GLU A 68 7.39 6.80 15.97
N THR A 69 7.14 6.18 14.82
CA THR A 69 6.02 5.23 14.58
C THR A 69 6.49 3.96 13.88
N ASP A 70 5.57 3.04 13.55
CA ASP A 70 5.84 1.78 12.85
C ASP A 70 4.78 1.47 11.78
N GLU A 71 4.92 0.36 11.04
CA GLU A 71 3.98 0.01 9.95
C GLU A 71 2.58 -0.26 10.47
N GLU A 72 2.43 -0.63 11.75
CA GLU A 72 1.13 -0.82 12.37
C GLU A 72 0.51 0.51 12.75
N ARG A 73 1.31 1.44 13.31
CA ARG A 73 0.94 2.76 13.90
C ARG A 73 1.04 3.95 12.96
N TRP A 74 1.54 3.77 11.74
CA TRP A 74 1.59 4.78 10.67
C TRP A 74 0.22 5.41 10.33
N TYR A 75 -0.88 4.85 10.86
CA TYR A 75 -2.24 5.37 10.74
C TYR A 75 -2.53 6.69 11.48
N GLU A 76 -1.53 7.39 12.02
CA GLU A 76 -1.74 8.72 12.62
C GLU A 76 -1.39 9.83 11.62
N PRO A 77 -2.32 10.29 10.75
CA PRO A 77 -2.14 11.45 9.88
C PRO A 77 -1.47 12.64 10.56
N ALA A 78 -1.85 12.91 11.80
CA ALA A 78 -1.32 14.00 12.60
C ALA A 78 0.22 13.97 12.72
N ARG A 79 0.83 12.79 12.87
CA ARG A 79 2.29 12.64 12.98
C ARG A 79 2.99 12.96 11.68
N PHE A 80 2.47 12.44 10.56
CA PHE A 80 3.01 12.74 9.24
C PHE A 80 2.89 14.24 8.91
N LEU A 81 1.77 14.85 9.29
CA LEU A 81 1.51 16.27 9.04
C LEU A 81 2.39 17.19 9.88
N GLN A 82 2.83 16.76 11.06
CA GLN A 82 3.75 17.52 11.92
C GLN A 82 5.20 17.53 11.43
N ALA A 83 5.64 16.49 10.72
CA ALA A 83 7.00 16.45 10.20
C ALA A 83 7.22 17.51 9.13
N THR A 84 8.43 18.06 9.08
CA THR A 84 8.84 19.01 8.04
C THR A 84 9.19 18.30 6.75
N ASP A 85 9.09 19.02 5.63
CA ASP A 85 9.55 18.49 4.33
C ASP A 85 11.05 18.16 4.34
N GLU A 86 11.85 18.87 5.13
CA GLU A 86 13.29 18.60 5.27
C GLU A 86 13.56 17.26 5.93
N GLU A 87 12.87 16.95 7.04
CA GLU A 87 12.97 15.65 7.73
C GLU A 87 12.54 14.50 6.83
N LEU A 88 11.41 14.65 6.13
CA LEU A 88 10.90 13.63 5.21
C LEU A 88 11.83 13.41 4.01
N ARG A 89 12.45 14.47 3.50
CA ARG A 89 13.46 14.38 2.44
C ARG A 89 14.74 13.72 2.93
N ALA A 90 15.19 14.03 4.14
CA ALA A 90 16.36 13.39 4.75
C ALA A 90 16.14 11.87 4.92
N ALA A 91 14.90 11.44 5.21
CA ALA A 91 14.54 10.03 5.25
C ALA A 91 14.50 9.35 3.85
N GLY A 92 14.48 10.14 2.77
CA GLY A 92 14.62 9.66 1.39
C GLY A 92 13.37 9.79 0.53
N LEU A 93 12.36 10.55 0.96
CA LEU A 93 11.20 10.83 0.12
C LEU A 93 11.51 11.90 -0.94
N SER A 94 10.92 11.71 -2.13
CA SER A 94 10.86 12.77 -3.14
C SER A 94 9.81 13.80 -2.76
N ARG A 95 9.91 15.03 -3.30
CA ARG A 95 8.89 16.08 -3.09
C ARG A 95 7.49 15.61 -3.52
N GLN A 96 7.44 14.85 -4.60
CA GLN A 96 6.19 14.33 -5.13
C GLN A 96 5.54 13.32 -4.18
N LYS A 97 6.32 12.40 -3.59
CA LYS A 97 5.79 11.45 -2.60
C LYS A 97 5.36 12.13 -1.32
N ILE A 98 6.10 13.15 -0.86
CA ILE A 98 5.69 13.98 0.29
C ILE A 98 4.32 14.59 0.02
N ARG A 99 4.12 15.23 -1.13
CA ARG A 99 2.84 15.84 -1.51
C ARG A 99 1.69 14.82 -1.48
N TYR A 100 1.88 13.65 -2.08
CA TYR A 100 0.85 12.62 -2.12
C TYR A 100 0.53 12.03 -0.74
N LEU A 101 1.55 11.80 0.09
CA LEU A 101 1.36 11.31 1.44
C LEU A 101 0.68 12.35 2.34
N ARG A 102 1.02 13.63 2.19
CA ARG A 102 0.33 14.72 2.92
C ARG A 102 -1.14 14.82 2.52
N ASP A 103 -1.43 14.86 1.22
CA ASP A 103 -2.82 14.89 0.71
C ASP A 103 -3.63 13.70 1.23
N LEU A 104 -3.05 12.49 1.21
CA LEU A 104 -3.68 11.30 1.78
C LEU A 104 -3.93 11.45 3.29
N CYS A 105 -2.95 11.94 4.05
CA CYS A 105 -3.09 12.18 5.49
C CYS A 105 -4.15 13.26 5.79
N GLU A 106 -4.19 14.35 5.02
CA GLU A 106 -5.18 15.42 5.18
C GLU A 106 -6.59 14.91 4.94
N LYS A 107 -6.83 14.15 3.87
CA LYS A 107 -8.17 13.63 3.52
C LYS A 107 -8.69 12.60 4.52
N PHE A 108 -7.84 11.69 4.97
CA PHE A 108 -8.23 10.74 6.02
C PHE A 108 -8.35 11.43 7.39
N GLY A 109 -7.52 12.45 7.67
CA GLY A 109 -7.59 13.23 8.90
C GLY A 109 -8.80 14.15 8.98
N SER A 110 -9.30 14.64 7.84
CA SER A 110 -10.53 15.46 7.76
C SER A 110 -11.81 14.64 7.70
N GLY A 111 -11.71 13.35 7.38
CA GLY A 111 -12.85 12.48 7.10
C GLY A 111 -13.44 12.67 5.70
N GLU A 112 -12.75 13.36 4.79
CA GLU A 112 -13.11 13.40 3.35
C GLU A 112 -12.94 12.02 2.71
N LEU A 113 -12.00 11.22 3.21
CA LEU A 113 -11.86 9.81 2.89
C LEU A 113 -11.94 8.99 4.17
N SER A 114 -12.66 7.88 4.11
CA SER A 114 -12.82 6.93 5.20
C SER A 114 -12.64 5.49 4.71
N GLU A 115 -12.29 4.58 5.61
CA GLU A 115 -12.16 3.15 5.27
C GLU A 115 -13.48 2.59 4.71
N ASP A 116 -14.62 2.98 5.29
CA ASP A 116 -15.96 2.52 4.89
C ASP A 116 -16.32 2.95 3.45
N GLU A 117 -15.98 4.17 3.05
CA GLU A 117 -16.24 4.64 1.69
C GLU A 117 -15.51 3.80 0.64
N PHE A 118 -14.32 3.29 0.93
CA PHE A 118 -13.57 2.45 -0.02
C PHE A 118 -14.16 1.05 -0.17
N ASP A 119 -14.82 0.52 0.85
CA ASP A 119 -15.48 -0.79 0.79
C ASP A 119 -16.74 -0.76 -0.09
N ASP A 120 -17.35 0.43 -0.27
CA ASP A 120 -18.57 0.64 -1.04
C ASP A 120 -18.32 1.07 -2.50
N LEU A 121 -17.06 1.30 -2.91
CA LEU A 121 -16.71 1.65 -4.29
C LEU A 121 -16.82 0.42 -5.22
N ASP A 122 -17.25 0.67 -6.46
CA ASP A 122 -17.21 -0.34 -7.51
C ASP A 122 -15.78 -0.53 -8.07
N ASP A 123 -15.54 -1.73 -8.60
CA ASP A 123 -14.31 -2.11 -9.32
C ASP A 123 -14.33 -1.60 -10.79
#